data_AF-A0A2D5PPU0-F1
#
_entry.id   AF-A0A2D5PPU0-F1
#
_cell.length_a   1.000
_cell.length_b   1.000
_cell.length_c   1.000
_cell.angle_alpha   90.00
_cell.angle_beta   90.00
_cell.angle_gamma   90.00
#
_symmetry.space_group_name_H-M   'P 1'
#
loop_
_entity.id
_entity.type
_entity.pdbx_description
1 polymer ?
#
loop_
_entity_poly.entity_id
_entity_poly.type
_entity_poly.pdbx_seq_one_letter_code
_entity_poly.pdbx_strand_id
1 'polypeptide(L)' 'MNKDNKEKKEKIVYYFEKEPTLKKIQEIVNGYITIIYLSNNRTMYVNEDGILLKLPLNKEASKLAGFEVYGKAIVIKN' A
#
# COMPACT_ATOMS: atom_id res chain seq x y z
N MET A 1 17.83 3.03 -32.90
CA MET A 1 17.34 3.99 -31.89
C MET A 1 15.87 3.68 -31.66
N ASN A 2 15.48 3.30 -30.45
CA ASN A 2 14.10 3.41 -29.92
C ASN A 2 14.25 3.39 -28.40
N LYS A 3 14.40 4.59 -27.85
CA LYS A 3 14.36 4.84 -26.41
C LYS A 3 12.89 4.89 -26.01
N ASP A 4 12.62 4.38 -24.81
CA ASP A 4 11.43 4.66 -24.00
C ASP A 4 10.14 3.85 -24.27
N ASN A 5 10.22 2.53 -24.10
CA ASN A 5 9.09 1.77 -23.53
C ASN A 5 9.23 1.79 -21.99
N LYS A 6 8.92 2.93 -21.35
CA LYS A 6 8.80 2.99 -19.89
C LYS A 6 7.48 2.32 -19.49
N GLU A 7 7.53 1.04 -19.12
CA GLU A 7 6.43 0.38 -18.41
C GLU A 7 5.96 1.28 -17.26
N LYS A 8 4.70 1.72 -17.29
CA LYS A 8 4.08 2.40 -16.16
C LYS A 8 4.01 1.41 -15.00
N LYS A 9 5.00 1.43 -14.12
CA LYS A 9 4.96 0.67 -12.86
C LYS A 9 3.68 1.07 -12.12
N GLU A 10 2.82 0.09 -11.88
CA GLU A 10 1.59 0.31 -11.14
C GLU A 10 1.91 0.90 -9.76
N LYS A 11 1.13 1.90 -9.35
CA LYS A 11 1.32 2.57 -8.07
C LYS A 11 0.90 1.61 -6.95
N ILE A 12 1.85 1.23 -6.10
CA ILE A 12 1.62 0.27 -5.00
C ILE A 12 1.37 0.95 -3.65
N VAL A 13 1.59 2.27 -3.53
CA VAL A 13 1.23 3.06 -2.35
C VAL A 13 0.34 4.22 -2.75
N TYR A 14 -0.84 4.33 -2.16
CA TYR A 14 -1.80 5.42 -2.35
C TYR A 14 -1.78 6.33 -1.13
N TYR A 15 -1.84 7.64 -1.35
CA TYR A 15 -1.85 8.62 -0.27
C TYR A 15 -3.16 9.39 -0.29
N PHE A 16 -3.79 9.53 0.87
CA PHE A 16 -5.05 10.27 1.04
C PHE A 16 -4.90 11.29 2.17
N GLU A 17 -5.53 12.46 2.03
CA GLU A 17 -5.57 13.48 3.10
C GLU A 17 -6.61 13.15 4.19
N LYS A 18 -7.57 12.29 3.87
CA LYS A 18 -8.63 11.83 4.78
C LYS A 18 -8.86 10.36 4.58
N GLU A 19 -9.29 9.70 5.64
CA GLU A 19 -9.61 8.28 5.58
C GLU A 19 -10.78 8.00 4.60
N PRO A 20 -10.60 7.12 3.60
CA PRO A 20 -11.68 6.67 2.73
C PRO A 20 -12.66 5.77 3.48
N THR A 21 -13.77 5.40 2.83
CA THR A 21 -14.66 4.38 3.39
C THR A 21 -13.95 3.02 3.45
N LEU A 22 -14.33 2.17 4.41
CA LEU A 22 -13.80 0.81 4.54
C LEU A 22 -13.87 0.04 3.22
N LYS A 23 -15.02 0.08 2.54
CA LYS A 23 -15.22 -0.55 1.22
C LYS A 23 -14.16 -0.07 0.21
N LYS A 24 -13.89 1.24 0.18
CA LYS A 24 -12.89 1.80 -0.75
C LYS A 24 -11.47 1.34 -0.42
N ILE A 25 -11.14 1.24 0.87
CA ILE A 25 -9.84 0.74 1.33
C ILE A 25 -9.67 -0.72 0.89
N GLN A 26 -10.67 -1.57 1.15
CA GLN A 26 -10.67 -2.99 0.77
C GLN A 26 -10.57 -3.20 -0.75
N GLU A 27 -11.25 -2.39 -1.56
CA GLU A 27 -11.13 -2.40 -3.03
C GLU A 27 -9.70 -2.09 -3.48
N ILE A 28 -9.02 -1.14 -2.84
CA ILE A 28 -7.67 -0.72 -3.23
C ILE A 28 -6.63 -1.76 -2.80
N VAL A 29 -6.71 -2.27 -1.57
CA VAL A 29 -5.77 -3.29 -1.06
C VAL A 29 -6.09 -4.70 -1.57
N ASN A 30 -7.26 -4.87 -2.20
CA ASN A 30 -7.77 -6.11 -2.76
C ASN A 30 -7.96 -7.23 -1.72
N GLY A 31 -8.61 -6.92 -0.59
CA GLY A 31 -8.86 -7.88 0.48
C GLY A 31 -9.31 -7.25 1.80
N TYR A 32 -9.26 -8.04 2.87
CA TYR A 32 -9.40 -7.53 4.23
C TYR A 32 -8.19 -6.70 4.63
N ILE A 33 -8.38 -5.84 5.62
CA ILE A 33 -7.41 -4.81 5.97
C ILE A 33 -6.73 -5.11 7.30
N THR A 34 -5.43 -4.84 7.36
CA THR A 34 -4.71 -4.63 8.61
C THR A 34 -4.30 -3.16 8.69
N ILE A 35 -4.41 -2.58 9.88
CA ILE A 35 -4.00 -1.20 10.18
C ILE A 35 -2.60 -1.23 10.78
N ILE A 36 -1.69 -0.45 10.21
CA ILE A 36 -0.34 -0.23 10.72
C ILE A 36 -0.23 1.25 11.11
N TYR A 37 0.05 1.50 12.38
CA TYR A 37 0.38 2.84 12.88
C TYR A 37 1.85 3.14 12.62
N LEU A 38 2.12 4.18 11.84
CA LEU A 38 3.48 4.59 11.49
C LEU A 38 4.06 5.51 12.57
N SER A 39 5.40 5.56 12.65
CA SER A 39 6.14 6.37 13.63
C SER A 39 5.90 7.88 13.54
N ASN A 40 5.33 8.36 12.44
CA ASN A 40 4.99 9.77 12.25
C ASN A 40 3.49 10.07 12.41
N ASN A 41 2.81 9.31 13.27
CA ASN A 41 1.38 9.41 13.58
C ASN A 41 0.44 9.17 12.39
N ARG A 42 0.95 8.74 11.24
CA ARG A 42 0.12 8.39 10.08
C ARG A 42 -0.40 6.97 10.20
N THR A 43 -1.53 6.72 9.55
CA THR A 43 -2.13 5.39 9.45
C THR A 43 -1.85 4.79 8.08
N MET A 44 -1.48 3.51 8.05
CA MET A 44 -1.35 2.74 6.82
C MET A 44 -2.30 1.53 6.81
N TYR A 45 -3.02 1.34 5.71
CA TYR A 45 -3.88 0.18 5.47
C TYR A 45 -3.24 -0.73 4.44
N VAL A 46 -3.21 -2.03 4.72
CA VAL A 46 -2.63 -3.07 3.86
C VAL A 46 -3.56 -4.27 3.78
N ASN A 47 -3.32 -5.17 2.82
CA ASN A 47 -4.03 -6.45 2.77
C ASN A 47 -3.53 -7.37 3.89
N GLU A 48 -4.45 -7.89 4.71
CA GLU A 48 -4.14 -8.82 5.81
C GLU A 48 -3.50 -10.12 5.32
N ASP A 49 -3.94 -10.62 4.17
CA ASP A 49 -3.49 -11.89 3.58
C ASP A 49 -2.34 -11.70 2.57
N GLY A 50 -1.66 -10.55 2.56
CA GLY A 50 -0.69 -10.20 1.52
C GLY A 50 0.43 -11.24 1.33
N ILE A 51 0.90 -11.85 2.42
CA ILE A 51 1.89 -12.93 2.40
C ILE A 51 1.28 -14.23 1.86
N LEU A 52 0.12 -14.63 2.38
CA LEU A 52 -0.58 -15.86 1.99
C LEU A 52 -0.93 -15.87 0.50
N LEU A 53 -1.37 -14.72 -0.01
CA LEU A 53 -1.71 -14.49 -1.42
C LEU A 53 -0.48 -14.27 -2.32
N LYS A 54 0.74 -14.29 -1.76
CA LYS A 54 2.00 -14.04 -2.47
C LYS A 54 1.99 -12.72 -3.25
N LEU A 55 1.40 -11.67 -2.67
CA LEU A 55 1.40 -10.34 -3.27
C LEU A 55 2.84 -9.81 -3.40
N PRO A 56 3.13 -8.94 -4.37
CA PRO A 56 4.48 -8.43 -4.56
C PRO A 56 4.94 -7.57 -3.36
N LEU A 57 6.23 -7.68 -3.01
CA LEU A 57 6.83 -6.85 -1.96
C LEU A 57 6.69 -5.37 -2.29
N ASN A 58 6.09 -4.62 -1.37
CA ASN A 58 5.93 -3.19 -1.47
C ASN A 58 7.07 -2.48 -0.73
N LYS A 59 8.17 -2.22 -1.46
CA LYS A 59 9.38 -1.62 -0.88
C LYS A 59 9.14 -0.28 -0.19
N GLU A 60 8.23 0.53 -0.71
CA GLU A 60 7.90 1.83 -0.14
C GLU A 60 7.12 1.67 1.17
N ALA A 61 6.04 0.89 1.16
CA ALA A 61 5.28 0.60 2.38
C ALA A 61 6.14 -0.10 3.45
N SER A 62 7.02 -1.01 3.02
CA SER A 62 7.94 -1.72 3.91
C SER A 62 8.92 -0.77 4.58
N LYS A 63 9.46 0.20 3.83
CA LYS A 63 10.33 1.24 4.37
C LYS A 63 9.61 2.13 5.38
N LEU A 64 8.33 2.44 5.13
CA LEU A 64 7.51 3.24 6.06
C LEU A 64 7.21 2.47 7.36
N ALA A 65 6.90 1.17 7.24
CA ALA A 65 6.54 0.31 8.37
C ALA A 65 7.75 -0.17 9.20
N GLY A 66 8.93 -0.30 8.59
CA GLY A 66 10.11 -0.89 9.21
C GLY A 66 10.17 -2.42 9.13
N PHE A 67 9.24 -3.06 8.42
CA PHE A 67 9.17 -4.50 8.16
C PHE A 67 8.54 -4.77 6.79
N GLU A 68 8.58 -6.00 6.30
CA GLU A 68 8.07 -6.34 4.97
C GLU A 68 6.54 -6.20 4.87
N VAL A 69 6.09 -5.47 3.87
CA VAL A 69 4.68 -5.28 3.52
C VAL A 69 4.47 -5.73 2.09
N TYR A 70 3.44 -6.54 1.85
CA TYR A 70 3.16 -7.13 0.54
C TYR A 70 1.82 -6.62 -0.01
N GLY A 71 1.80 -6.31 -1.31
CA GLY A 71 0.62 -5.78 -1.99
C GLY A 71 0.48 -4.26 -1.90
N LYS A 72 -0.71 -3.76 -2.27
CA LYS A 72 -1.02 -2.33 -2.26
C LYS A 72 -1.19 -1.84 -0.82
N ALA A 73 -0.76 -0.61 -0.57
CA ALA A 73 -0.93 0.07 0.70
C ALA A 73 -1.61 1.43 0.51
N ILE A 74 -2.37 1.86 1.50
CA ILE A 74 -2.90 3.22 1.59
C ILE A 74 -2.29 3.90 2.81
N VAL A 75 -1.78 5.12 2.67
CA VAL A 75 -1.28 5.94 3.78
C VAL A 75 -2.17 7.18 3.91
N ILE A 76 -2.67 7.43 5.11
CA ILE A 76 -3.38 8.68 5.44
C ILE A 76 -2.34 9.71 5.85
N LYS A 77 -2.33 10.84 5.15
CA LYS A 77 -1.56 12.03 5.52
C LYS A 77 -2.31 12.72 6.66
N ASN A 78 -1.55 13.13 7.66
CA ASN A 78 -2.04 14.03 8.71
C ASN A 78 -1.75 15.47 8.32
#